data_AF-A0A925PEJ6-F1
#
_entry.id   AF-A0A925PEJ6-F1
#
_cell.length_a   1.000
_cell.length_b   1.000
_cell.length_c   1.000
_cell.angle_alpha   90.00
_cell.angle_beta   90.00
_cell.angle_gamma   90.00
#
_symmetry.space_group_name_H-M   'P 1'
#
loop_
_entity.id
_entity.type
_entity.pdbx_description
1 polymer ?
#
loop_
_entity_poly.entity_id
_entity_poly.type
_entity_poly.pdbx_seq_one_letter_code
_entity_poly.pdbx_strand_id
1 'polypeptide(L)'
;MKKVLIIIIALSVLMMMSVTASARDRGRDDHDKNRQGIHHKNGHKSQHNQRYDDDRNWRNTHREDHDSVRHLSFKWYDHYDSIQERYVMERIHDGEWEHRFPGVHGRRWHGNNGFWHHGHYVTDAVFFFNDDNRLVSIGYMSNGVFIHFREDHESYENYDSFFFSWWHR
;
A
#
# COMPACT_ATOMS: atom_id res chain seq x y z
N MET A 1 -22.01 27.55 28.21
CA MET A 1 -20.69 27.76 27.58
C MET A 1 -20.01 26.46 27.13
N LYS A 2 -20.00 25.36 27.92
CA LYS A 2 -19.35 24.10 27.53
C LYS A 2 -19.90 23.40 26.26
N LYS A 3 -21.20 23.55 25.96
CA LYS A 3 -21.84 22.92 24.78
C LYS A 3 -21.44 23.54 23.43
N VAL A 4 -21.08 24.83 23.43
CA VAL A 4 -20.64 25.54 22.20
C VAL A 4 -19.22 25.14 21.81
N LEU A 5 -18.36 24.87 22.80
CA LEU A 5 -16.97 24.46 22.57
C LEU A 5 -16.88 23.10 21.85
N ILE A 6 -17.77 22.16 22.18
CA ILE A 6 -17.81 20.82 21.57
C ILE A 6 -18.20 20.89 20.08
N ILE A 7 -19.13 21.79 19.73
CA ILE A 7 -19.55 21.98 18.33
C ILE A 7 -18.43 22.57 17.48
N ILE A 8 -17.64 23.51 18.04
CA ILE A 8 -16.51 24.12 17.33
C ILE A 8 -15.39 23.09 17.10
N ILE A 9 -15.11 22.23 18.09
CA ILE A 9 -14.10 21.17 17.93
C ILE A 9 -14.55 20.14 16.87
N ALA A 10 -15.82 19.72 16.89
CA ALA A 10 -16.36 18.79 15.89
C ALA A 10 -16.31 19.36 14.45
N LEU A 11 -16.60 20.66 14.28
CA LEU A 11 -16.47 21.34 12.98
C LEU A 11 -15.02 21.46 12.50
N SER A 12 -14.07 21.66 13.42
CA SER A 12 -12.64 21.75 13.06
C SER A 12 -12.04 20.43 12.58
N VAL A 13 -12.50 19.29 13.13
CA VAL A 13 -12.06 17.95 12.68
C VAL A 13 -12.67 17.61 11.32
N LEU A 14 -13.90 18.07 11.03
CA LEU A 14 -14.55 17.83 9.73
C LEU A 14 -13.88 18.60 8.57
N MET A 15 -13.32 19.80 8.83
CA MET A 15 -12.67 20.61 7.79
C MET A 15 -11.25 20.13 7.43
N MET A 16 -10.64 19.21 8.18
CA MET A 16 -9.37 18.60 7.79
C MET A 16 -9.54 17.43 6.79
N MET A 17 -10.77 17.02 6.46
CA MET A 17 -11.03 15.89 5.57
C MET A 17 -11.32 16.28 4.10
N SER A 18 -11.09 17.52 3.67
CA SER A 18 -11.43 17.91 2.29
C SER A 18 -10.58 19.04 1.72
N VAL A 19 -9.37 18.73 1.23
CA VAL A 19 -8.85 19.32 -0.03
C VAL A 19 -7.63 18.55 -0.55
N THR A 20 -7.87 17.62 -1.48
CA THR A 20 -6.98 17.43 -2.65
C THR A 20 -7.86 17.52 -3.89
N ALA A 21 -8.15 18.76 -4.31
CA ALA A 21 -8.70 19.02 -5.62
C ALA A 21 -7.59 18.78 -6.65
N SER A 22 -7.54 17.59 -7.24
CA SER A 22 -6.73 17.35 -8.43
C SER A 22 -7.38 18.09 -9.61
N ALA A 23 -6.73 19.16 -10.05
CA ALA A 23 -7.10 19.90 -11.24
C ALA A 23 -6.89 19.00 -12.47
N ARG A 24 -7.99 18.52 -13.04
CA ARG A 24 -8.01 17.79 -14.30
C ARG A 24 -7.97 18.82 -15.44
N ASP A 25 -6.76 19.17 -15.87
CA ASP A 25 -6.59 20.01 -17.05
C ASP A 25 -6.91 19.18 -18.30
N ARG A 26 -7.90 19.64 -19.06
CA ARG A 26 -8.31 19.08 -20.36
C ARG A 26 -7.72 19.98 -21.44
N GLY A 27 -6.44 19.78 -21.73
CA GLY A 27 -5.78 20.30 -22.92
C GLY A 27 -5.75 19.24 -24.01
N ARG A 28 -6.71 19.30 -24.92
CA ARG A 28 -6.75 18.52 -26.16
C ARG A 28 -6.28 19.45 -27.26
N ASP A 29 -5.11 19.19 -27.85
CA ASP A 29 -4.75 19.69 -29.17
C ASP A 29 -3.88 18.65 -29.89
N ASP A 30 -4.30 18.38 -31.13
CA ASP A 30 -3.82 17.38 -32.07
C ASP A 30 -2.54 17.81 -32.82
N HIS A 31 -1.94 16.85 -33.52
CA HIS A 31 -0.88 16.97 -34.57
C HIS A 31 0.56 17.26 -34.06
N ASP A 32 1.66 16.70 -34.56
CA ASP A 32 1.96 15.91 -35.77
C ASP A 32 3.28 15.10 -35.56
N LYS A 33 3.32 13.91 -36.19
CA LYS A 33 4.47 13.19 -36.80
C LYS A 33 5.91 13.28 -36.25
N ASN A 34 6.39 12.07 -35.92
CA ASN A 34 7.53 11.42 -36.57
C ASN A 34 8.94 11.95 -36.23
N ARG A 35 9.59 11.35 -35.23
CA ARG A 35 11.04 11.09 -35.30
C ARG A 35 11.43 9.85 -34.54
N GLN A 36 12.01 8.92 -35.30
CA GLN A 36 12.71 7.72 -34.89
C GLN A 36 13.68 7.97 -33.73
N GLY A 37 13.84 6.95 -32.89
CA GLY A 37 15.13 6.69 -32.25
C GLY A 37 15.05 6.27 -30.80
N ILE A 38 15.46 5.02 -30.58
CA ILE A 38 16.02 4.47 -29.34
C ILE A 38 15.00 3.83 -28.40
N HIS A 39 14.72 2.57 -28.74
CA HIS A 39 14.37 1.51 -27.81
C HIS A 39 15.41 1.43 -26.67
N HIS A 40 15.07 1.95 -25.49
CA HIS A 40 15.60 1.45 -24.22
C HIS A 40 14.46 1.37 -23.20
N LYS A 41 13.47 0.51 -23.47
CA LYS A 41 12.60 -0.02 -22.42
C LYS A 41 13.32 -1.19 -21.76
N ASN A 42 14.35 -0.89 -20.95
CA ASN A 42 14.79 -1.80 -19.89
C ASN A 42 13.85 -1.61 -18.69
N GLY A 43 12.56 -1.83 -18.92
CA GLY A 43 11.60 -2.02 -17.84
C GLY A 43 11.61 -3.49 -17.51
N HIS A 44 12.43 -3.89 -16.54
CA HIS A 44 12.17 -5.11 -15.78
C HIS A 44 10.85 -4.90 -15.03
N LYS A 45 9.72 -4.93 -15.75
CA LYS A 45 8.43 -5.21 -15.13
C LYS A 45 8.53 -6.65 -14.68
N SER A 46 8.88 -6.84 -13.42
CA SER A 46 8.86 -8.12 -12.72
C SER A 46 7.59 -8.86 -13.16
N GLN A 47 7.74 -9.92 -13.97
CA GLN A 47 6.61 -10.71 -14.49
C GLN A 47 5.78 -11.36 -13.37
N HIS A 48 6.22 -11.27 -12.12
CA HIS A 48 5.47 -11.66 -10.93
C HIS A 48 4.39 -10.64 -10.51
N ASN A 49 4.35 -9.46 -11.12
CA ASN A 49 3.44 -8.40 -10.72
C ASN A 49 2.02 -8.63 -11.30
N GLN A 50 1.09 -8.86 -10.37
CA GLN A 50 -0.24 -8.21 -10.36
C GLN A 50 -1.41 -8.93 -11.06
N ARG A 51 -1.60 -10.24 -10.84
CA ARG A 51 -2.86 -10.91 -11.26
C ARG A 51 -4.09 -10.40 -10.49
N TYR A 52 -3.92 -9.75 -9.35
CA TYR A 52 -5.01 -9.20 -8.53
C TYR A 52 -5.28 -7.71 -8.75
N ASP A 53 -4.39 -6.96 -9.40
CA ASP A 53 -4.56 -5.51 -9.61
C ASP A 53 -5.62 -5.18 -10.69
N ASP A 54 -5.99 -6.17 -11.50
CA ASP A 54 -7.13 -6.08 -12.42
C ASP A 54 -8.49 -6.15 -11.69
N ASP A 55 -8.51 -6.42 -10.38
CA ASP A 55 -9.72 -6.29 -9.57
C ASP A 55 -10.06 -4.81 -9.36
N ARG A 56 -11.32 -4.45 -9.68
CA ARG A 56 -11.87 -3.08 -9.60
C ARG A 56 -11.85 -2.51 -8.18
N ASN A 57 -11.63 -3.36 -7.18
CA ASN A 57 -11.54 -2.96 -5.79
C ASN A 57 -10.19 -2.32 -5.43
N TRP A 58 -9.15 -2.50 -6.25
CA TRP A 58 -7.86 -1.87 -6.05
C TRP A 58 -7.79 -0.51 -6.73
N ARG A 59 -7.48 0.52 -5.94
CA ARG A 59 -7.26 1.87 -6.42
C ARG A 59 -5.80 2.25 -6.18
N ASN A 60 -5.04 2.45 -7.26
CA ASN A 60 -3.70 3.04 -7.16
C ASN A 60 -3.83 4.48 -6.64
N THR A 61 -3.20 4.78 -5.50
CA THR A 61 -3.24 6.09 -4.85
C THR A 61 -1.94 6.86 -5.01
N HIS A 62 -0.82 6.15 -5.07
CA HIS A 62 0.51 6.75 -5.23
C HIS A 62 1.36 5.92 -6.19
N ARG A 63 2.11 6.63 -7.02
CA ARG A 63 3.08 6.08 -7.99
C ARG A 63 4.44 6.69 -7.71
N GLU A 64 5.49 5.90 -7.86
CA GLU A 64 6.88 6.34 -7.66
C GLU A 64 7.08 6.95 -6.26
N ASP A 65 6.45 6.36 -5.25
CA ASP A 65 6.43 6.85 -3.88
C ASP A 65 7.72 6.52 -3.12
N HIS A 66 8.83 7.07 -3.64
CA HIS A 66 10.16 6.87 -3.08
C HIS A 66 10.29 7.51 -1.68
N ASP A 67 9.58 8.60 -1.43
CA ASP A 67 9.73 9.36 -0.18
C ASP A 67 9.09 8.63 1.01
N SER A 68 7.95 7.95 0.83
CA SER A 68 7.32 7.19 1.91
C SER A 68 8.13 5.98 2.34
N VAL A 69 8.92 5.40 1.41
CA VAL A 69 9.70 4.18 1.67
C VAL A 69 11.12 4.43 2.17
N ARG A 70 11.62 5.67 2.12
CA ARG A 70 13.00 6.03 2.51
C ARG A 70 13.34 5.75 3.97
N HIS A 71 12.34 5.78 4.84
CA HIS A 71 12.51 5.65 6.29
C HIS A 71 11.95 4.33 6.83
N LEU A 72 11.73 3.35 5.96
CA LEU A 72 11.34 2.02 6.38
C LEU A 72 12.50 1.34 7.11
N SER A 73 12.16 0.66 8.19
CA SER A 73 13.08 -0.12 9.03
C SER A 73 13.42 -1.51 8.45
N PHE A 74 13.04 -1.74 7.19
CA PHE A 74 13.34 -2.91 6.38
C PHE A 74 13.68 -2.46 4.96
N LYS A 75 14.29 -3.36 4.19
CA LYS A 75 14.55 -3.12 2.76
C LYS A 75 13.70 -4.06 1.91
N TRP A 76 13.30 -3.59 0.75
CA TRP A 76 12.72 -4.48 -0.26
C TRP A 76 13.69 -5.60 -0.59
N TYR A 77 13.14 -6.79 -0.80
CA TYR A 77 13.87 -8.03 -1.03
C TYR A 77 14.74 -8.52 0.13
N ASP A 78 14.63 -7.94 1.33
CA ASP A 78 15.16 -8.56 2.54
C ASP A 78 14.57 -9.98 2.68
N HIS A 79 15.44 -10.94 2.99
CA HIS A 79 15.01 -12.33 3.21
C HIS A 79 14.21 -12.43 4.51
N TYR A 80 13.19 -13.29 4.53
CA TYR A 80 12.37 -13.56 5.70
C TYR A 80 13.20 -13.79 6.97
N ASP A 81 14.29 -14.55 6.86
CA ASP A 81 15.15 -14.86 8.01
C ASP A 81 15.78 -13.62 8.65
N SER A 82 16.12 -12.59 7.86
CA SER A 82 16.64 -11.34 8.42
C SER A 82 15.55 -10.47 9.04
N ILE A 83 14.33 -10.53 8.48
CA ILE A 83 13.20 -9.75 8.97
C ILE A 83 12.67 -10.36 10.28
N GLN A 84 12.58 -11.69 10.39
CA GLN A 84 12.03 -12.36 11.58
C GLN A 84 12.86 -12.15 12.85
N GLU A 85 14.15 -11.82 12.72
CA GLU A 85 15.00 -11.42 13.87
C GLU A 85 14.52 -10.10 14.51
N ARG A 86 13.87 -9.23 13.72
CA ARG A 86 13.39 -7.91 14.16
C ARG A 86 11.87 -7.87 14.35
N TYR A 87 11.15 -8.72 13.62
CA TYR A 87 9.69 -8.74 13.55
C TYR A 87 9.18 -10.15 13.80
N VAL A 88 8.62 -10.41 14.99
CA VAL A 88 7.95 -11.68 15.26
C VAL A 88 6.70 -11.76 14.40
N MET A 89 6.69 -12.70 13.46
CA MET A 89 5.68 -12.82 12.42
C MET A 89 5.04 -14.20 12.44
N GLU A 90 3.73 -14.23 12.34
CA GLU A 90 2.95 -15.46 12.21
C GLU A 90 2.53 -15.65 10.76
N ARG A 91 2.66 -16.89 10.25
CA ARG A 91 2.19 -17.20 8.90
C ARG A 91 0.67 -17.15 8.86
N ILE A 92 0.13 -16.53 7.83
CA ILE A 92 -1.32 -16.55 7.57
C ILE A 92 -1.66 -17.86 6.87
N HIS A 93 -2.55 -18.63 7.48
CA HIS A 93 -3.07 -19.89 6.96
C HIS A 93 -4.54 -19.74 6.57
N ASP A 94 -4.83 -18.86 5.61
CA ASP A 94 -6.18 -18.50 5.20
C ASP A 94 -6.29 -18.56 3.67
N GLY A 95 -7.17 -19.43 3.16
CA GLY A 95 -7.32 -19.65 1.73
C GLY A 95 -7.87 -18.45 0.96
N GLU A 96 -8.64 -17.57 1.62
CA GLU A 96 -9.12 -16.33 1.00
C GLU A 96 -7.96 -15.34 0.81
N TRP A 97 -7.00 -15.30 1.73
CA TRP A 97 -5.76 -14.56 1.54
C TRP A 97 -4.94 -15.10 0.37
N GLU A 98 -4.74 -16.41 0.30
CA GLU A 98 -4.01 -17.05 -0.80
C GLU A 98 -4.70 -16.80 -2.15
N HIS A 99 -6.03 -16.77 -2.19
CA HIS A 99 -6.81 -16.47 -3.38
C HIS A 99 -6.61 -15.02 -3.85
N ARG A 100 -6.57 -14.07 -2.91
CA ARG A 100 -6.43 -12.62 -3.20
C ARG A 100 -5.01 -12.20 -3.52
N PHE A 101 -4.03 -12.88 -2.95
CA PHE A 101 -2.61 -12.60 -3.17
C PHE A 101 -1.90 -13.86 -3.69
N PRO A 102 -2.24 -14.32 -4.91
CA PRO A 102 -1.66 -15.52 -5.48
C PRO A 102 -0.15 -15.35 -5.69
N GLY A 103 0.62 -16.37 -5.30
CA GLY A 103 2.07 -16.42 -5.51
C GLY A 103 2.89 -15.62 -4.49
N VAL A 104 2.28 -15.18 -3.39
CA VAL A 104 2.99 -14.62 -2.24
C VAL A 104 2.53 -15.26 -0.93
N HIS A 105 3.42 -15.24 0.05
CA HIS A 105 3.22 -15.82 1.37
C HIS A 105 3.03 -14.69 2.38
N GLY A 106 1.78 -14.50 2.81
CA GLY A 106 1.42 -13.50 3.81
C GLY A 106 1.85 -13.91 5.23
N ARG A 107 2.47 -12.99 5.95
CA ARG A 107 2.83 -13.17 7.37
C ARG A 107 2.38 -11.95 8.16
N ARG A 108 1.55 -12.16 9.18
CA ARG A 108 1.06 -11.09 10.05
C ARG A 108 2.12 -10.77 11.09
N TRP A 109 2.35 -9.48 11.27
CA TRP A 109 3.21 -8.93 12.28
C TRP A 109 2.39 -8.03 13.19
N HIS A 110 2.59 -8.18 14.50
CA HIS A 110 2.09 -7.25 15.52
C HIS A 110 3.25 -6.85 16.42
N GLY A 111 3.58 -5.57 16.45
CA GLY A 111 4.77 -5.07 17.16
C GLY A 111 4.51 -3.86 18.03
N ASN A 112 5.33 -3.70 19.07
CA ASN A 112 5.33 -2.50 19.92
C ASN A 112 5.99 -1.29 19.22
N ASN A 113 6.86 -1.56 18.25
CA ASN A 113 7.51 -0.55 17.41
C ASN A 113 6.90 -0.64 16.02
N GLY A 114 6.77 0.52 15.36
CA GLY A 114 6.13 0.66 14.07
C GLY A 114 7.07 1.25 13.01
N PHE A 115 6.54 1.44 11.81
CA PHE A 115 7.15 2.29 10.79
C PHE A 115 6.15 3.32 10.30
N TRP A 116 6.64 4.44 9.77
CA TRP A 116 5.79 5.48 9.19
C TRP A 116 5.59 5.23 7.70
N HIS A 117 4.34 5.29 7.23
CA HIS A 117 3.99 5.27 5.82
C HIS A 117 2.85 6.27 5.57
N HIS A 118 3.05 7.24 4.68
CA HIS A 118 2.11 8.36 4.42
C HIS A 118 1.56 9.06 5.68
N GLY A 119 2.40 9.31 6.68
CA GLY A 119 1.96 9.95 7.92
C GLY A 119 1.11 9.06 8.85
N HIS A 120 1.04 7.75 8.57
CA HIS A 120 0.47 6.74 9.46
C HIS A 120 1.57 5.92 10.12
N TYR A 121 1.51 5.79 11.44
CA TYR A 121 2.40 4.90 12.17
C TYR A 121 1.79 3.50 12.23
N VAL A 122 2.45 2.54 11.60
CA VAL A 122 1.95 1.18 11.38
C VAL A 122 2.64 0.22 12.35
N THR A 123 1.87 -0.44 13.20
CA THR A 123 2.33 -1.43 14.19
C THR A 123 1.71 -2.81 14.03
N ASP A 124 0.73 -2.93 13.13
CA ASP A 124 0.08 -4.18 12.74
C ASP A 124 0.03 -4.19 11.21
N ALA A 125 0.67 -5.17 10.59
CA ALA A 125 0.78 -5.27 9.15
C ALA A 125 0.93 -6.72 8.70
N VAL A 126 0.65 -6.96 7.42
CA VAL A 126 0.95 -8.21 6.73
C VAL A 126 2.12 -7.98 5.79
N PHE A 127 3.18 -8.73 5.97
CA PHE A 127 4.34 -8.77 5.11
C PHE A 127 4.15 -9.88 4.08
N PHE A 128 4.33 -9.58 2.80
CA PHE A 128 4.19 -10.54 1.71
C PHE A 128 5.56 -10.91 1.16
N PHE A 129 5.86 -12.19 1.18
CA PHE A 129 7.11 -12.75 0.67
C PHE A 129 6.85 -13.52 -0.63
N ASN A 130 7.75 -13.42 -1.61
CA ASN A 130 7.69 -14.27 -2.80
C ASN A 130 8.17 -15.70 -2.47
N ASP A 131 8.22 -16.57 -3.49
CA ASP A 131 8.67 -17.97 -3.35
C ASP A 131 10.14 -18.12 -2.92
N ASP A 132 10.97 -17.10 -3.15
CA ASP A 132 12.35 -17.02 -2.66
C ASP A 132 12.43 -16.47 -1.22
N ASN A 133 11.31 -16.38 -0.51
CA ASN A 133 11.20 -15.78 0.83
C ASN A 133 11.71 -14.34 0.91
N ARG A 134 11.59 -13.56 -0.17
CA ARG A 134 11.99 -12.15 -0.21
C ARG A 134 10.78 -11.24 -0.06
N LEU A 135 10.90 -10.20 0.77
CA LEU A 135 9.85 -9.22 0.97
C LEU A 135 9.58 -8.44 -0.32
N VAL A 136 8.32 -8.46 -0.80
CA VAL A 136 7.92 -7.80 -2.05
C VAL A 136 6.79 -6.80 -1.88
N SER A 137 6.00 -6.91 -0.82
CA SER A 137 4.99 -5.90 -0.48
C SER A 137 4.56 -6.01 0.97
N ILE A 138 3.86 -4.98 1.44
CA ILE A 138 3.27 -4.91 2.77
C ILE A 138 1.85 -4.39 2.66
N GLY A 139 0.96 -4.90 3.51
CA GLY A 139 -0.38 -4.36 3.64
C GLY A 139 -0.79 -4.12 5.09
N TYR A 140 -1.61 -3.12 5.32
CA TYR A 140 -2.09 -2.75 6.66
C TYR A 140 -3.45 -2.04 6.56
N MET A 141 -4.21 -2.05 7.66
CA MET A 141 -5.45 -1.29 7.73
C MET A 141 -5.20 0.15 8.16
N SER A 142 -5.79 1.11 7.44
CA SER A 142 -5.84 2.52 7.83
C SER A 142 -7.22 3.09 7.54
N ASN A 143 -7.85 3.70 8.54
CA ASN A 143 -9.17 4.35 8.40
C ASN A 143 -10.25 3.47 7.72
N GLY A 144 -10.24 2.16 8.00
CA GLY A 144 -11.20 1.22 7.42
C GLY A 144 -10.89 0.76 5.99
N VAL A 145 -9.73 1.14 5.44
CA VAL A 145 -9.26 0.75 4.11
C VAL A 145 -8.02 -0.11 4.26
N PHE A 146 -7.89 -1.14 3.40
CA PHE A 146 -6.64 -1.89 3.31
C PHE A 146 -5.68 -1.15 2.38
N ILE A 147 -4.55 -0.71 2.93
CA ILE A 147 -3.45 -0.13 2.18
C ILE A 147 -2.49 -1.26 1.82
N HIS A 148 -2.07 -1.33 0.56
CA HIS A 148 -1.06 -2.26 0.07
C HIS A 148 0.01 -1.47 -0.67
N PHE A 149 1.27 -1.58 -0.26
CA PHE A 149 2.38 -0.89 -0.91
C PHE A 149 3.52 -1.86 -1.18
N ARG A 150 4.23 -1.60 -2.27
CA ARG A 150 5.03 -2.61 -2.98
C ARG A 150 6.46 -2.16 -3.21
N GLU A 151 7.29 -3.12 -3.56
CA GLU A 151 8.67 -2.93 -3.98
C GLU A 151 8.87 -1.91 -5.11
N ASP A 152 7.87 -1.77 -5.99
CA ASP A 152 7.91 -0.90 -7.17
C ASP A 152 7.45 0.53 -6.88
N HIS A 153 7.32 0.87 -5.59
CA HIS A 153 6.90 2.18 -5.11
C HIS A 153 5.48 2.56 -5.54
N GLU A 154 4.65 1.56 -5.83
CA GLU A 154 3.22 1.75 -6.01
C GLU A 154 2.47 1.46 -4.71
N SER A 155 1.45 2.27 -4.42
CA SER A 155 0.54 2.08 -3.29
C SER A 155 -0.90 2.02 -3.77
N TYR A 156 -1.65 1.11 -3.17
CA TYR A 156 -3.01 0.77 -3.52
C TYR A 156 -3.91 0.76 -2.29
N GLU A 157 -5.15 1.14 -2.50
CA GLU A 157 -6.24 1.06 -1.53
C GLU A 157 -7.25 0.00 -1.97
N ASN A 158 -7.76 -0.78 -1.00
CA ASN A 158 -8.85 -1.71 -1.21
C ASN A 158 -9.92 -1.57 -0.12
N TYR A 159 -11.17 -1.43 -0.56
CA TYR A 159 -12.35 -1.22 0.30
C TYR A 159 -13.19 -2.50 0.52
N ASP A 160 -12.68 -3.66 0.09
CA ASP A 160 -13.38 -4.93 0.30
C ASP A 160 -13.56 -5.22 1.80
N SER A 161 -14.80 -5.48 2.18
CA SER A 161 -15.21 -5.84 3.54
C SER A 161 -14.45 -7.04 4.12
N PHE A 162 -13.91 -7.91 3.26
CA PHE A 162 -13.04 -9.00 3.66
C PHE A 162 -11.91 -8.51 4.56
N PHE A 163 -11.14 -7.51 4.13
CA PHE A 163 -9.97 -7.03 4.86
C PHE A 163 -10.36 -6.50 6.22
N PHE A 164 -11.40 -5.67 6.28
CA PHE A 164 -11.90 -5.15 7.54
C PHE A 164 -12.33 -6.28 8.48
N SER A 165 -13.12 -7.24 7.98
CA SER A 165 -13.61 -8.36 8.80
C SER A 165 -12.51 -9.28 9.27
N TRP A 166 -11.49 -9.54 8.44
CA TRP A 166 -10.39 -10.45 8.75
C TRP A 166 -9.41 -9.82 9.74
N TRP A 167 -9.13 -8.53 9.59
CA TRP A 167 -8.15 -7.84 10.44
C TRP A 167 -8.52 -7.83 11.92
N HIS A 168 -9.83 -7.85 12.22
CA HIS A 168 -10.40 -7.80 13.57
C HIS A 168 -10.82 -9.16 14.12
N ARG A 169 -10.48 -10.27 13.45
CA ARG A 169 -10.60 -11.62 14.03
C ARG A 169 -9.49 -11.85 15.05
#